data_AF-E9SD62-F1
#
_entry.id   AF-E9SD62-F1
#
_cell.length_a   1.000
_cell.length_b   1.000
_cell.length_c   1.000
_cell.angle_alpha   90.00
_cell.angle_beta   90.00
_cell.angle_gamma   90.00
#
_symmetry.space_group_name_H-M   'P 1'
#
loop_
_entity.id
_entity.type
_entity.pdbx_description
1 polymer ?
#
loop_
_entity_poly.entity_id
_entity_poly.type
_entity_poly.pdbx_seq_one_letter_code
_entity_poly.pdbx_strand_id
1 'polypeptide(L)'
;MKKAGRVLLYILFSLFAVADTVFGVVFIGATVAPTKGNDPLCTPIQVVLFTLCFFLMMLINVGGIARLTNHKKLVLPSTLLMNIFVGLSFGVIPVLMLIEERLYLIYGVVLLIGALFGLFAVLLGKHADRLSPDTKVGLLDNPFRGFKRFESVKAEWSWESAAKEYFGGEIPEDPERIDTNTSDRIHRYAAMPIASYLCWLLRRDMLSEIFYDGVPENLVADIKAGHGDPLALFECCDCTLTEDMLTSKGYRFTNDYFHDTGFFHNVCSDSFQFDYFDIIGGGKNYYVNEFSWEKQLELEAVIDSRLSEFVISDEDDDNYYEYPEVGSAHTKMFGEMTVYADTNVDPAYIKRCIDHIEQPSEKLENALYDSLSERLCYTEEIPADRQEVYNYYNDLSMYILPPRGSEPAYILSGGEEVDPEHGCELAVRGDYASDVCPALDVELPWSESFDWKYRAAVSDREKTRRVSAVPPEFGGGNGADNWLNMPEVLADFKEICDRRIICLMKQGSMLKYSFSPTFDNYGRVIGLEVKAVKGDDTYSFIDHLYL
;
A
#
# COMPACT_ATOMS: atom_id res chain seq x y z
N MET A 1 1.94 -20.53 -17.40
CA MET A 1 1.74 -21.72 -18.28
C MET A 1 1.94 -21.36 -19.76
N LYS A 2 2.94 -21.96 -20.44
CA LYS A 2 3.30 -21.70 -21.86
C LYS A 2 2.16 -22.06 -22.83
N LYS A 3 2.07 -21.39 -23.98
CA LYS A 3 1.02 -21.55 -25.03
C LYS A 3 0.79 -23.02 -25.43
N ALA A 4 1.86 -23.82 -25.51
CA ALA A 4 1.80 -25.25 -25.83
C ALA A 4 1.07 -26.10 -24.76
N GLY A 5 1.21 -25.78 -23.47
CA GLY A 5 0.55 -26.51 -22.39
C GLY A 5 -0.98 -26.31 -22.38
N ARG A 6 -1.45 -25.12 -22.80
CA ARG A 6 -2.89 -24.82 -22.88
C ARG A 6 -3.57 -25.58 -24.02
N VAL A 7 -2.90 -25.68 -25.17
CA VAL A 7 -3.39 -26.47 -26.32
C VAL A 7 -3.58 -27.95 -25.95
N LEU A 8 -2.63 -28.51 -25.19
CA LEU A 8 -2.73 -29.88 -24.70
C LEU A 8 -3.95 -30.08 -23.77
N LEU A 9 -4.23 -29.12 -22.88
CA LEU A 9 -5.39 -29.16 -21.98
C LEU A 9 -6.72 -29.02 -22.73
N TYR A 10 -6.79 -28.19 -23.77
CA TYR A 10 -7.98 -28.10 -24.63
C TYR A 10 -8.29 -29.43 -25.33
N ILE A 11 -7.26 -30.08 -25.88
CA ILE A 11 -7.39 -31.39 -26.51
C ILE A 11 -7.85 -32.41 -25.47
N LEU A 12 -7.26 -32.41 -24.28
CA LEU A 12 -7.59 -33.34 -23.20
C LEU A 12 -9.05 -33.21 -22.74
N PHE A 13 -9.54 -32.00 -22.46
CA PHE A 13 -10.92 -31.80 -22.04
C PHE A 13 -11.93 -32.11 -23.14
N SER A 14 -11.57 -31.85 -24.41
CA SER A 14 -12.41 -32.23 -25.56
C SER A 14 -12.51 -33.75 -25.67
N LEU A 15 -11.41 -34.47 -25.47
CA LEU A 15 -11.41 -35.93 -25.44
C LEU A 15 -12.24 -36.49 -24.28
N PHE A 16 -12.18 -35.88 -23.10
CA PHE A 16 -13.03 -36.28 -21.97
C PHE A 16 -14.52 -36.05 -22.23
N ALA A 17 -14.91 -34.89 -22.77
CA ALA A 17 -16.31 -34.63 -23.11
C ALA A 17 -16.87 -35.61 -24.16
N VAL A 18 -16.05 -35.97 -25.16
CA VAL A 18 -16.41 -36.99 -26.16
C VAL A 18 -16.51 -38.38 -25.51
N ALA A 19 -15.56 -38.74 -24.66
CA ALA A 19 -15.58 -40.01 -23.94
C ALA A 19 -16.82 -40.13 -23.05
N ASP A 20 -17.18 -39.10 -22.29
CA ASP A 20 -18.38 -39.08 -21.44
C ASP A 20 -19.66 -39.27 -22.26
N THR A 21 -19.72 -38.66 -23.45
CA THR A 21 -20.87 -38.83 -24.36
C THR A 21 -20.97 -40.26 -24.86
N VAL A 22 -19.85 -40.86 -25.29
CA VAL A 22 -19.81 -42.24 -25.79
C VAL A 22 -20.14 -43.24 -24.68
N PHE A 23 -19.52 -43.09 -23.50
CA PHE A 23 -19.80 -43.93 -22.35
C PHE A 23 -21.24 -43.77 -21.87
N GLY A 24 -21.78 -42.55 -21.84
CA GLY A 24 -23.19 -42.31 -21.51
C GLY A 24 -24.14 -43.08 -22.40
N VAL A 25 -23.94 -43.02 -23.72
CA VAL A 25 -24.77 -43.78 -24.68
C VAL A 25 -24.64 -45.29 -24.47
N VAL A 26 -23.44 -45.81 -24.22
CA VAL A 26 -23.19 -47.25 -24.00
C VAL A 26 -23.83 -47.72 -22.69
N PHE A 27 -23.64 -47.00 -21.58
CA PHE A 27 -24.18 -47.38 -20.26
C PHE A 27 -25.70 -47.24 -20.20
N ILE A 28 -26.27 -46.17 -20.76
CA ILE A 28 -27.74 -46.01 -20.87
C ILE A 28 -28.30 -47.13 -21.76
N GLY A 29 -27.69 -47.39 -22.92
CA GLY A 29 -28.10 -48.48 -23.82
C GLY A 29 -28.03 -49.86 -23.17
N ALA A 30 -26.99 -50.13 -22.37
CA ALA A 30 -26.84 -51.37 -21.61
C ALA A 30 -27.87 -51.49 -20.47
N THR A 31 -28.32 -50.37 -19.90
CA THR A 31 -29.36 -50.35 -18.84
C THR A 31 -30.77 -50.53 -19.42
N VAL A 32 -30.99 -50.11 -20.67
CA VAL A 32 -32.26 -50.27 -21.40
C VAL A 32 -32.37 -51.66 -22.07
N ALA A 33 -31.25 -52.32 -22.35
CA ALA A 33 -31.22 -53.73 -22.76
C ALA A 33 -31.70 -54.62 -21.59
N PRO A 34 -32.51 -55.67 -21.84
CA PRO A 34 -33.39 -56.24 -20.82
C PRO A 34 -32.60 -57.07 -19.79
N THR A 35 -32.25 -56.47 -18.66
CA THR A 35 -31.88 -57.19 -17.44
C THR A 35 -33.15 -57.47 -16.64
N LYS A 36 -33.46 -58.76 -16.51
CA LYS A 36 -34.50 -59.31 -15.64
C LYS A 36 -34.27 -58.85 -14.19
N GLY A 37 -35.09 -57.93 -13.69
CA GLY A 37 -35.14 -57.53 -12.29
C GLY A 37 -36.58 -57.23 -11.90
N ASN A 38 -37.03 -57.77 -10.75
CA ASN A 38 -38.43 -57.83 -10.33
C ASN A 38 -39.06 -56.48 -9.89
N ASP A 39 -38.41 -55.34 -10.15
CA ASP A 39 -38.91 -54.02 -9.74
C ASP A 39 -39.02 -53.02 -10.91
N PRO A 40 -40.25 -52.67 -11.34
CA PRO A 40 -40.48 -51.80 -12.50
C PRO A 40 -39.99 -50.36 -12.32
N LEU A 41 -39.66 -49.92 -11.09
CA LEU A 41 -39.20 -48.56 -10.81
C LEU A 41 -37.67 -48.41 -10.81
N CYS A 42 -36.92 -49.51 -10.67
CA CYS A 42 -35.46 -49.45 -10.53
C CYS A 42 -34.77 -49.04 -11.85
N THR A 43 -35.18 -49.61 -12.99
CA THR A 43 -34.58 -49.32 -14.30
C THR A 43 -34.80 -47.86 -14.75
N PRO A 44 -36.00 -47.26 -14.64
CA PRO A 44 -36.18 -45.83 -14.95
C PRO A 44 -35.32 -44.91 -14.08
N ILE A 45 -35.20 -45.18 -12.78
CA ILE A 45 -34.39 -44.38 -11.86
C ILE A 45 -32.90 -44.47 -12.25
N GLN A 46 -32.41 -45.66 -12.59
CA GLN A 46 -31.02 -45.85 -13.05
C GLN A 46 -30.72 -45.11 -14.35
N VAL A 47 -31.65 -45.17 -15.32
CA VAL A 47 -31.50 -44.44 -16.59
C VAL A 47 -31.42 -42.93 -16.32
N VAL A 48 -32.27 -42.39 -15.44
CA VAL A 48 -32.24 -40.97 -15.07
C VAL A 48 -30.92 -40.60 -14.38
N LEU A 49 -30.45 -41.42 -13.43
CA LEU A 49 -29.21 -41.14 -12.70
C LEU A 49 -27.97 -41.22 -13.59
N PHE A 50 -27.87 -42.21 -14.48
CA PHE A 50 -26.78 -42.28 -15.45
C PHE A 50 -26.83 -41.12 -16.44
N THR A 51 -28.03 -40.77 -16.94
CA THR A 51 -28.20 -39.62 -17.84
C THR A 51 -27.72 -38.33 -17.16
N LEU A 52 -28.13 -38.11 -15.90
CA LEU A 52 -27.71 -36.95 -15.12
C LEU A 52 -26.19 -36.96 -14.87
N CYS A 53 -25.61 -38.11 -14.55
CA CYS A 53 -24.18 -38.29 -14.30
C CYS A 53 -23.33 -37.84 -15.50
N PHE A 54 -23.57 -38.43 -16.67
CA PHE A 54 -22.78 -38.13 -17.87
C PHE A 54 -23.05 -36.73 -18.42
N PHE A 55 -24.29 -36.23 -18.29
CA PHE A 55 -24.61 -34.85 -18.65
C PHE A 55 -23.85 -33.83 -17.79
N LEU A 56 -23.78 -34.06 -16.47
CA LEU A 56 -23.04 -33.19 -15.56
C LEU A 56 -21.53 -33.26 -15.78
N MET A 57 -20.95 -34.44 -16.01
CA MET A 57 -19.52 -34.56 -16.34
C MET A 57 -19.17 -33.84 -17.65
N MET A 58 -20.03 -33.95 -18.67
CA MET A 58 -19.87 -33.19 -19.91
C MET A 58 -19.90 -31.68 -19.66
N LEU A 59 -20.86 -31.18 -18.89
CA LEU A 59 -20.93 -29.76 -18.53
C LEU A 59 -19.69 -29.29 -17.73
N ILE A 60 -19.17 -30.13 -16.83
CA ILE A 60 -17.94 -29.83 -16.07
C ILE A 60 -16.73 -29.72 -17.02
N ASN A 61 -16.61 -30.61 -18.00
CA ASN A 61 -15.53 -30.58 -18.99
C ASN A 61 -15.64 -29.37 -19.93
N VAL A 62 -16.84 -29.03 -20.40
CA VAL A 62 -17.10 -27.81 -21.19
C VAL A 62 -16.84 -26.54 -20.36
N GLY A 63 -17.26 -26.52 -19.09
CA GLY A 63 -16.95 -25.45 -18.15
C GLY A 63 -15.46 -25.36 -17.82
N GLY A 64 -14.72 -26.47 -17.85
CA GLY A 64 -13.26 -26.52 -17.78
C GLY A 64 -12.62 -25.81 -18.97
N ILE A 65 -13.11 -26.06 -20.19
CA ILE A 65 -12.67 -25.36 -21.42
C ILE A 65 -12.91 -23.85 -21.29
N ALA A 66 -14.12 -23.43 -20.92
CA ALA A 66 -14.45 -22.01 -20.74
C ALA A 66 -13.58 -21.32 -19.67
N ARG A 67 -13.31 -21.99 -18.55
CA ARG A 67 -12.41 -21.48 -17.51
C ARG A 67 -10.96 -21.39 -17.98
N LEU A 68 -10.52 -22.31 -18.83
CA LEU A 68 -9.18 -22.25 -19.44
C LEU A 68 -9.06 -21.09 -20.43
N THR A 69 -10.14 -20.77 -21.15
CA THR A 69 -10.24 -19.61 -22.03
C THR A 69 -10.16 -18.30 -21.25
N ASN A 70 -10.83 -18.22 -20.09
CA ASN A 70 -10.78 -17.08 -19.17
C ASN A 70 -9.55 -17.06 -18.26
N HIS A 71 -8.45 -17.69 -18.67
CA HIS A 71 -7.14 -17.68 -18.00
C HIS A 71 -7.11 -18.10 -16.52
N LYS A 72 -8.13 -18.82 -16.02
CA LYS A 72 -8.15 -19.31 -14.63
C LYS A 72 -7.04 -20.36 -14.41
N LYS A 73 -6.47 -20.36 -13.20
CA LYS A 73 -5.43 -21.31 -12.77
C LYS A 73 -6.05 -22.59 -12.19
N LEU A 74 -5.28 -23.68 -12.12
CA LEU A 74 -5.70 -24.98 -11.54
C LEU A 74 -7.01 -25.58 -12.09
N VAL A 75 -7.29 -25.32 -13.37
CA VAL A 75 -8.50 -25.81 -14.06
C VAL A 75 -8.53 -27.33 -14.17
N LEU A 76 -7.40 -27.98 -14.47
CA LEU A 76 -7.30 -29.44 -14.57
C LEU A 76 -7.65 -30.17 -13.25
N PRO A 77 -7.00 -29.89 -12.11
CA PRO A 77 -7.32 -30.58 -10.86
C PRO A 77 -8.74 -30.29 -10.39
N SER A 78 -9.25 -29.06 -10.51
CA SER A 78 -10.64 -28.75 -10.12
C SER A 78 -11.67 -29.48 -10.99
N THR A 79 -11.45 -29.57 -12.30
CA THR A 79 -12.33 -30.29 -13.24
C THR A 79 -12.31 -31.79 -12.97
N LEU A 80 -11.15 -32.39 -12.70
CA LEU A 80 -11.02 -33.81 -12.34
C LEU A 80 -11.74 -34.13 -11.02
N LEU A 81 -11.58 -33.29 -9.99
CA LEU A 81 -12.25 -33.49 -8.70
C LEU A 81 -13.78 -33.37 -8.80
N MET A 82 -14.28 -32.43 -9.62
CA MET A 82 -15.71 -32.30 -9.89
C MET A 82 -16.27 -33.52 -10.66
N ASN A 83 -15.52 -34.06 -11.63
CA ASN A 83 -15.91 -35.29 -12.31
C ASN A 83 -15.90 -36.51 -11.38
N ILE A 84 -14.93 -36.60 -10.46
CA ILE A 84 -14.91 -37.64 -9.43
C ILE A 84 -16.13 -37.53 -8.51
N PHE A 85 -16.48 -36.32 -8.08
CA PHE A 85 -17.70 -36.09 -7.29
C PHE A 85 -18.94 -36.57 -8.02
N VAL A 86 -19.16 -36.12 -9.26
CA VAL A 86 -20.34 -36.51 -10.06
C VAL A 86 -20.36 -38.00 -10.34
N GLY A 87 -19.21 -38.60 -10.68
CA GLY A 87 -19.08 -40.04 -10.92
C GLY A 87 -19.38 -40.89 -9.70
N LEU A 88 -18.92 -40.49 -8.51
CA LEU A 88 -19.22 -41.19 -7.26
C LEU A 88 -20.67 -41.00 -6.84
N SER A 89 -21.24 -39.80 -6.97
CA SER A 89 -22.59 -39.47 -6.52
C SER A 89 -23.69 -39.97 -7.47
N PHE A 90 -23.46 -39.98 -8.78
CA PHE A 90 -24.51 -40.32 -9.76
C PHE A 90 -24.17 -41.52 -10.64
N GLY A 91 -22.90 -41.95 -10.71
CA GLY A 91 -22.46 -43.09 -11.51
C GLY A 91 -22.31 -44.39 -10.71
N VAL A 92 -21.68 -44.33 -9.54
CA VAL A 92 -21.44 -45.52 -8.70
C VAL A 92 -22.69 -45.95 -7.92
N ILE A 93 -23.54 -45.00 -7.50
CA ILE A 93 -24.77 -45.29 -6.74
C ILE A 93 -25.74 -46.19 -7.54
N PRO A 94 -26.07 -45.91 -8.82
CA PRO A 94 -26.90 -46.79 -9.62
C PRO A 94 -26.33 -48.20 -9.83
N VAL A 95 -25.00 -48.33 -9.93
CA VAL A 95 -24.32 -49.63 -10.07
C VAL A 95 -24.41 -50.43 -8.78
N LEU A 96 -24.22 -49.78 -7.64
CA LEU A 96 -24.32 -50.44 -6.33
C LEU A 96 -25.77 -50.87 -6.03
N MET A 97 -26.77 -50.15 -6.52
CA MET A 97 -28.19 -50.55 -6.48
C MET A 97 -28.48 -51.88 -7.22
N LEU A 98 -27.60 -52.34 -8.13
CA LEU A 98 -27.74 -53.63 -8.82
C LEU A 98 -27.25 -54.83 -7.99
N ILE A 99 -26.46 -54.60 -6.94
CA ILE A 99 -25.73 -55.68 -6.25
C ILE A 99 -26.54 -56.23 -5.07
N GLU A 100 -27.01 -55.40 -4.13
CA GLU A 100 -27.91 -55.82 -3.04
C GLU A 100 -28.42 -54.64 -2.19
N GLU A 101 -29.66 -54.72 -1.69
CA GLU A 101 -30.29 -53.67 -0.86
C GLU A 101 -29.61 -53.47 0.51
N ARG A 102 -28.77 -54.39 1.00
CA ARG A 102 -28.21 -54.35 2.37
C ARG A 102 -26.99 -53.44 2.55
N LEU A 103 -26.56 -52.75 1.49
CA LEU A 103 -25.32 -51.96 1.48
C LEU A 103 -25.53 -50.46 1.82
N TYR A 104 -26.56 -50.11 2.60
CA TYR A 104 -26.88 -48.74 2.99
C TYR A 104 -25.70 -47.96 3.60
N LEU A 105 -24.85 -48.64 4.37
CA LEU A 105 -23.65 -48.04 4.95
C LEU A 105 -22.60 -47.68 3.89
N ILE A 106 -22.48 -48.48 2.82
CA ILE A 106 -21.56 -48.21 1.70
C ILE A 106 -22.07 -47.03 0.86
N TYR A 107 -23.38 -46.91 0.62
CA TYR A 107 -23.95 -45.74 -0.07
C TYR A 107 -23.64 -44.44 0.68
N GLY A 108 -23.79 -44.43 2.01
CA GLY A 108 -23.47 -43.28 2.84
C GLY A 108 -21.99 -42.88 2.77
N VAL A 109 -21.09 -43.86 2.78
CA VAL A 109 -19.64 -43.61 2.68
C VAL A 109 -19.26 -43.07 1.29
N VAL A 110 -19.81 -43.61 0.20
CA VAL A 110 -19.54 -43.14 -1.16
C VAL A 110 -20.06 -41.71 -1.36
N LEU A 111 -21.25 -41.39 -0.84
CA LEU A 111 -21.80 -40.03 -0.86
C LEU A 111 -20.96 -39.04 -0.06
N LEU A 112 -20.48 -39.45 1.13
CA LEU A 112 -19.62 -38.62 1.97
C LEU A 112 -18.30 -38.32 1.27
N ILE A 113 -17.66 -39.34 0.68
CA ILE A 113 -16.41 -39.17 -0.08
C ILE A 113 -16.63 -38.24 -1.29
N GLY A 114 -17.73 -38.44 -2.03
CA GLY A 114 -18.12 -37.54 -3.11
C GLY A 114 -18.27 -36.09 -2.62
N ALA A 115 -19.04 -35.87 -1.56
CA ALA A 115 -19.27 -34.54 -1.00
C ALA A 115 -17.96 -33.87 -0.54
N LEU A 116 -17.02 -34.62 0.04
CA LEU A 116 -15.70 -34.12 0.42
C LEU A 116 -14.89 -33.68 -0.82
N PHE A 117 -14.91 -34.47 -1.90
CA PHE A 117 -14.27 -34.08 -3.16
C PHE A 117 -14.93 -32.87 -3.82
N GLY A 118 -16.26 -32.77 -3.78
CA GLY A 118 -17.01 -31.61 -4.27
C GLY A 118 -16.68 -30.34 -3.48
N LEU A 119 -16.67 -30.43 -2.15
CA LEU A 119 -16.28 -29.33 -1.26
C LEU A 119 -14.84 -28.90 -1.53
N PHE A 120 -13.92 -29.87 -1.64
CA PHE A 120 -12.52 -29.61 -1.94
C PHE A 120 -12.31 -28.98 -3.32
N ALA A 121 -13.08 -29.39 -4.33
CA ALA A 121 -13.04 -28.79 -5.66
C ALA A 121 -13.55 -27.35 -5.67
N VAL A 122 -14.60 -27.04 -4.91
CA VAL A 122 -15.12 -25.67 -4.74
C VAL A 122 -14.10 -24.80 -4.00
N LEU A 123 -13.48 -25.31 -2.93
CA LEU A 123 -12.45 -24.59 -2.17
C LEU A 123 -11.20 -24.37 -3.02
N LEU A 124 -10.73 -25.37 -3.76
CA LEU A 124 -9.64 -25.24 -4.73
C LEU A 124 -9.97 -24.24 -5.83
N GLY A 125 -11.20 -24.24 -6.35
CA GLY A 125 -11.63 -23.27 -7.37
C GLY A 125 -11.65 -21.83 -6.84
N LYS A 126 -12.11 -21.62 -5.60
CA LYS A 126 -12.14 -20.31 -4.93
C LYS A 126 -10.75 -19.81 -4.56
N HIS A 127 -9.80 -20.69 -4.27
CA HIS A 127 -8.44 -20.34 -3.83
C HIS A 127 -7.36 -20.67 -4.87
N ALA A 128 -7.75 -21.01 -6.09
CA ALA A 128 -6.83 -21.47 -7.14
C ALA A 128 -5.74 -20.44 -7.46
N ASP A 129 -6.11 -19.16 -7.41
CA ASP A 129 -5.21 -18.05 -7.72
C ASP A 129 -4.18 -17.81 -6.61
N ARG A 130 -4.50 -18.17 -5.35
CA ARG A 130 -3.61 -18.06 -4.18
C ARG A 130 -2.61 -19.23 -4.03
N LEU A 131 -2.91 -20.40 -4.61
CA LEU A 131 -2.14 -21.64 -4.42
C LEU A 131 -1.15 -21.95 -5.56
N SER A 132 -1.02 -21.06 -6.55
CA SER A 132 -0.12 -21.26 -7.69
C SER A 132 1.36 -21.23 -7.26
N PRO A 133 2.19 -22.21 -7.67
CA PRO A 133 3.59 -22.32 -7.24
C PRO A 133 4.55 -21.29 -7.89
N ASP A 134 4.08 -20.48 -8.86
CA ASP A 134 4.91 -19.49 -9.56
C ASP A 134 5.33 -18.28 -8.69
N THR A 135 4.94 -18.20 -7.42
CA THR A 135 5.28 -17.07 -6.52
C THR A 135 6.31 -17.43 -5.42
N LYS A 136 6.98 -18.58 -5.50
CA LYS A 136 7.88 -19.09 -4.44
C LYS A 136 9.35 -19.27 -4.83
N VAL A 137 9.89 -18.39 -5.68
CA VAL A 137 11.34 -18.28 -5.87
C VAL A 137 11.73 -16.84 -5.56
N GLY A 138 12.46 -16.65 -4.47
CA GLY A 138 12.92 -15.34 -3.97
C GLY A 138 12.29 -14.89 -2.64
N LEU A 139 11.81 -15.82 -1.81
CA LEU A 139 10.87 -15.47 -0.74
C LEU A 139 11.05 -16.19 0.60
N LEU A 140 12.29 -16.37 0.99
CA LEU A 140 12.68 -16.62 2.36
C LEU A 140 13.61 -15.47 2.74
N ASP A 141 13.39 -14.91 3.93
CA ASP A 141 14.21 -13.88 4.61
C ASP A 141 13.73 -12.42 4.55
N ASN A 142 12.45 -12.17 4.86
CA ASN A 142 12.10 -10.86 5.44
C ASN A 142 10.99 -10.98 6.52
N PRO A 143 11.28 -10.69 7.82
CA PRO A 143 10.34 -10.86 8.93
C PRO A 143 9.18 -9.85 8.98
N PHE A 144 9.13 -8.84 8.10
CA PHE A 144 8.08 -7.80 8.08
C PHE A 144 6.81 -8.14 7.25
N ARG A 145 6.57 -9.42 6.93
CA ARG A 145 5.51 -9.86 6.01
C ARG A 145 4.08 -9.89 6.56
N GLY A 146 3.71 -8.88 7.34
CA GLY A 146 2.33 -8.64 7.79
C GLY A 146 1.50 -7.74 6.86
N PHE A 147 2.13 -7.03 5.92
CA PHE A 147 1.44 -6.06 5.07
C PHE A 147 0.55 -6.74 4.02
N LYS A 148 -0.74 -6.37 4.00
CA LYS A 148 -1.67 -6.86 2.98
C LYS A 148 -1.26 -6.27 1.64
N ARG A 149 -1.12 -7.13 0.63
CA ARG A 149 -0.88 -6.69 -0.75
C ARG A 149 -2.17 -6.09 -1.32
N PHE A 150 -2.03 -5.12 -2.23
CA PHE A 150 -3.16 -4.63 -3.02
C PHE A 150 -3.78 -5.80 -3.81
N GLU A 151 -5.06 -6.09 -3.55
CA GLU A 151 -5.83 -7.07 -4.35
C GLU A 151 -6.85 -6.33 -5.25
N SER A 152 -7.62 -5.43 -4.65
CA SER A 152 -8.60 -4.58 -5.35
C SER A 152 -9.10 -3.45 -4.46
N VAL A 153 -9.70 -2.43 -5.07
CA VAL A 153 -10.43 -1.37 -4.38
C VAL A 153 -11.74 -1.07 -5.13
N LYS A 154 -12.82 -0.80 -4.39
CA LYS A 154 -14.16 -0.51 -4.92
C LYS A 154 -14.76 0.74 -4.31
N ALA A 155 -15.44 1.55 -5.13
CA ALA A 155 -16.16 2.73 -4.65
C ALA A 155 -17.20 2.40 -3.58
N GLU A 156 -17.88 1.25 -3.71
CA GLU A 156 -18.91 0.78 -2.77
C GLU A 156 -18.38 0.67 -1.33
N TRP A 157 -17.10 0.30 -1.14
CA TRP A 157 -16.51 0.16 0.19
C TRP A 157 -16.35 1.49 0.92
N SER A 158 -16.32 2.60 0.17
CA SER A 158 -16.19 3.96 0.70
C SER A 158 -17.53 4.71 0.76
N TRP A 159 -18.64 4.08 0.36
CA TRP A 159 -19.95 4.75 0.25
C TRP A 159 -20.41 5.35 1.59
N GLU A 160 -20.28 4.60 2.69
CA GLU A 160 -20.74 5.07 4.01
C GLU A 160 -19.95 6.30 4.46
N SER A 161 -18.62 6.31 4.28
CA SER A 161 -17.76 7.44 4.62
C SER A 161 -18.07 8.66 3.75
N ALA A 162 -18.31 8.46 2.45
CA ALA A 162 -18.73 9.52 1.55
C ALA A 162 -20.12 10.07 1.91
N ALA A 163 -21.07 9.22 2.31
CA ALA A 163 -22.40 9.63 2.75
C ALA A 163 -22.33 10.48 4.03
N LYS A 164 -21.54 10.07 5.02
CA LYS A 164 -21.32 10.84 6.26
C LYS A 164 -20.75 12.23 5.95
N GLU A 165 -19.76 12.30 5.06
CA GLU A 165 -19.20 13.60 4.65
C GLU A 165 -20.24 14.45 3.91
N TYR A 166 -21.03 13.86 3.01
CA TYR A 166 -22.08 14.54 2.25
C TYR A 166 -23.18 15.15 3.13
N PHE A 167 -23.60 14.42 4.17
CA PHE A 167 -24.62 14.89 5.10
C PHE A 167 -24.05 15.72 6.27
N GLY A 168 -22.74 15.87 6.36
CA GLY A 168 -22.07 16.64 7.42
C GLY A 168 -22.05 15.95 8.79
N GLY A 169 -22.06 14.61 8.82
CA GLY A 169 -22.03 13.82 10.04
C GLY A 169 -22.86 12.55 9.91
N GLU A 170 -24.03 12.53 10.54
CA GLU A 170 -24.90 11.36 10.58
C GLU A 170 -25.67 11.17 9.27
N ILE A 171 -25.74 9.92 8.80
CA ILE A 171 -26.55 9.54 7.64
C ILE A 171 -28.02 9.54 8.09
N PRO A 172 -28.93 10.23 7.37
CA PRO A 172 -30.34 10.21 7.70
C PRO A 172 -30.90 8.78 7.74
N GLU A 173 -31.61 8.42 8.81
CA GLU A 173 -32.29 7.12 8.93
C GLU A 173 -33.50 7.00 7.99
N ASP A 174 -34.03 8.14 7.52
CA ASP A 174 -35.19 8.22 6.64
C ASP A 174 -34.85 7.86 5.19
N PRO A 175 -35.38 6.74 4.65
CA PRO A 175 -35.10 6.32 3.27
C PRO A 175 -35.55 7.33 2.21
N GLU A 176 -36.55 8.18 2.49
CA GLU A 176 -37.01 9.19 1.53
C GLU A 176 -36.00 10.34 1.34
N ARG A 177 -35.05 10.51 2.27
CA ARG A 177 -33.96 11.49 2.17
C ARG A 177 -32.74 10.98 1.40
N ILE A 178 -32.70 9.70 1.07
CA ILE A 178 -31.68 9.09 0.21
C ILE A 178 -32.40 8.52 -1.03
N ASP A 179 -32.91 9.42 -1.86
CA ASP A 179 -33.44 9.03 -3.16
C ASP A 179 -32.33 8.46 -4.08
N THR A 180 -32.72 7.84 -5.19
CA THR A 180 -31.77 7.23 -6.14
C THR A 180 -30.73 8.22 -6.64
N ASN A 181 -31.13 9.47 -6.93
CA ASN A 181 -30.23 10.51 -7.42
C ASN A 181 -29.17 10.87 -6.36
N THR A 182 -29.58 11.02 -5.10
CA THR A 182 -28.68 11.28 -3.98
C THR A 182 -27.71 10.13 -3.77
N SER A 183 -28.21 8.88 -3.84
CA SER A 183 -27.38 7.68 -3.73
C SER A 183 -26.34 7.59 -4.85
N ASP A 184 -26.74 7.82 -6.10
CA ASP A 184 -25.85 7.82 -7.27
C ASP A 184 -24.77 8.91 -7.14
N ARG A 185 -25.15 10.09 -6.67
CA ARG A 185 -24.21 11.18 -6.42
C ARG A 185 -23.19 10.83 -5.33
N ILE A 186 -23.63 10.23 -4.23
CA ILE A 186 -22.73 9.75 -3.17
C ILE A 186 -21.79 8.66 -3.71
N HIS A 187 -22.28 7.75 -4.55
CA HIS A 187 -21.43 6.77 -5.22
C HIS A 187 -20.34 7.41 -6.08
N ARG A 188 -20.67 8.47 -6.83
CA ARG A 188 -19.68 9.23 -7.61
C ARG A 188 -18.64 9.92 -6.71
N TYR A 189 -19.05 10.47 -5.56
CA TYR A 189 -18.11 11.02 -4.58
C TYR A 189 -17.20 9.95 -3.97
N ALA A 190 -17.75 8.78 -3.64
CA ALA A 190 -16.97 7.64 -3.14
C ALA A 190 -15.94 7.13 -4.17
N ALA A 191 -16.27 7.24 -5.47
CA ALA A 191 -15.43 6.82 -6.58
C ALA A 191 -14.28 7.81 -6.91
N MET A 192 -14.44 9.10 -6.61
CA MET A 192 -13.54 10.16 -7.06
C MET A 192 -12.05 9.95 -6.72
N PRO A 193 -11.67 9.52 -5.49
CA PRO A 193 -10.25 9.30 -5.16
C PRO A 193 -9.60 8.25 -6.07
N ILE A 194 -10.28 7.12 -6.27
CA ILE A 194 -9.77 6.02 -7.11
C ILE A 194 -9.76 6.45 -8.57
N ALA A 195 -10.79 7.16 -9.04
CA ALA A 195 -10.85 7.67 -10.40
C ALA A 195 -9.71 8.66 -10.70
N SER A 196 -9.35 9.51 -9.74
CA SER A 196 -8.23 10.46 -9.85
C SER A 196 -6.88 9.74 -9.94
N TYR A 197 -6.68 8.69 -9.13
CA TYR A 197 -5.50 7.83 -9.23
C TYR A 197 -5.45 7.04 -10.55
N LEU A 198 -6.58 6.51 -10.98
CA LEU A 198 -6.71 5.79 -12.25
C LEU A 198 -6.39 6.68 -13.45
N CYS A 199 -6.80 7.95 -13.43
CA CYS A 199 -6.41 8.94 -14.43
C CYS A 199 -4.90 9.08 -14.53
N TRP A 200 -4.21 9.19 -13.39
CA TRP A 200 -2.75 9.27 -13.38
C TRP A 200 -2.10 7.99 -13.94
N LEU A 201 -2.55 6.80 -13.49
CA LEU A 201 -2.06 5.51 -14.00
C LEU A 201 -2.23 5.39 -15.52
N LEU A 202 -3.39 5.80 -16.05
CA LEU A 202 -3.69 5.78 -17.47
C LEU A 202 -2.72 6.66 -18.26
N ARG A 203 -2.46 7.87 -17.77
CA ARG A 203 -1.62 8.88 -18.45
C ARG A 203 -0.13 8.53 -18.43
N ARG A 204 0.31 7.61 -17.55
CA ARG A 204 1.70 7.11 -17.43
C ARG A 204 1.86 5.69 -17.97
N ASP A 205 0.88 5.18 -18.72
CA ASP A 205 0.87 3.84 -19.31
C ASP A 205 1.12 2.72 -18.27
N MET A 206 0.58 2.89 -17.07
CA MET A 206 0.73 1.94 -15.96
C MET A 206 -0.38 0.89 -15.87
N LEU A 207 -1.34 0.92 -16.80
CA LEU A 207 -2.47 -0.02 -16.90
C LEU A 207 -2.19 -1.15 -17.90
N SER A 208 -2.64 -2.36 -17.58
CA SER A 208 -2.43 -3.57 -18.39
C SER A 208 -3.44 -3.66 -19.55
N GLU A 209 -3.22 -4.61 -20.48
CA GLU A 209 -4.18 -4.89 -21.57
C GLU A 209 -5.59 -5.23 -21.06
N ILE A 210 -5.70 -5.87 -19.88
CA ILE A 210 -6.99 -6.26 -19.27
C ILE A 210 -7.86 -5.03 -18.98
N PHE A 211 -7.24 -3.92 -18.59
CA PHE A 211 -7.96 -2.67 -18.37
C PHE A 211 -8.59 -2.16 -19.68
N TYR A 212 -7.83 -2.18 -20.77
CA TYR A 212 -8.27 -1.65 -22.06
C TYR A 212 -9.37 -2.50 -22.72
N ASP A 213 -9.45 -3.80 -22.43
CA ASP A 213 -10.52 -4.68 -22.95
C ASP A 213 -11.94 -4.22 -22.53
N GLY A 214 -12.06 -3.50 -21.41
CA GLY A 214 -13.33 -3.05 -20.85
C GLY A 214 -13.68 -1.59 -21.14
N VAL A 215 -12.80 -0.83 -21.80
CA VAL A 215 -12.92 0.64 -21.88
C VAL A 215 -12.90 1.13 -23.33
N PRO A 216 -13.83 2.02 -23.74
CA PRO A 216 -13.82 2.58 -25.10
C PRO A 216 -12.54 3.38 -25.42
N GLU A 217 -11.90 3.10 -26.56
CA GLU A 217 -10.66 3.77 -26.98
C GLU A 217 -10.79 5.30 -27.09
N ASN A 218 -11.96 5.79 -27.51
CA ASN A 218 -12.22 7.23 -27.63
C ASN A 218 -12.23 7.92 -26.25
N LEU A 219 -12.73 7.24 -25.21
CA LEU A 219 -12.73 7.76 -23.84
C LEU A 219 -11.31 7.81 -23.28
N VAL A 220 -10.52 6.76 -23.52
CA VAL A 220 -9.09 6.71 -23.17
C VAL A 220 -8.32 7.88 -23.80
N ALA A 221 -8.52 8.09 -25.10
CA ALA A 221 -7.85 9.16 -25.83
C ALA A 221 -8.25 10.55 -25.30
N ASP A 222 -9.52 10.75 -24.98
CA ASP A 222 -10.05 12.03 -24.48
C ASP A 222 -9.53 12.38 -23.07
N ILE A 223 -9.39 11.38 -22.19
CA ILE A 223 -8.80 11.57 -20.86
C ILE A 223 -7.29 11.80 -20.95
N LYS A 224 -6.58 11.07 -21.82
CA LYS A 224 -5.15 11.33 -22.09
C LYS A 224 -4.93 12.74 -22.65
N ALA A 225 -5.89 13.28 -23.40
CA ALA A 225 -5.86 14.65 -23.90
C ALA A 225 -6.22 15.73 -22.87
N GLY A 226 -6.70 15.36 -21.68
CA GLY A 226 -7.11 16.33 -20.65
C GLY A 226 -8.50 16.92 -20.88
N HIS A 227 -9.40 16.18 -21.54
CA HIS A 227 -10.74 16.65 -21.90
C HIS A 227 -11.87 15.76 -21.35
N GLY A 228 -11.59 14.49 -21.05
CA GLY A 228 -12.56 13.55 -20.49
C GLY A 228 -12.74 13.64 -18.96
N ASP A 229 -13.79 13.01 -18.44
CA ASP A 229 -14.06 12.83 -17.00
C ASP A 229 -13.49 11.49 -16.50
N PRO A 230 -12.53 11.49 -15.56
CA PRO A 230 -12.00 10.25 -14.97
C PRO A 230 -13.03 9.34 -14.31
N LEU A 231 -14.16 9.88 -13.83
CA LEU A 231 -15.22 9.04 -13.28
C LEU A 231 -15.83 8.13 -14.34
N ALA A 232 -16.01 8.63 -15.57
CA ALA A 232 -16.56 7.84 -16.67
C ALA A 232 -15.66 6.64 -17.00
N LEU A 233 -14.35 6.79 -16.82
CA LEU A 233 -13.38 5.70 -16.97
C LEU A 233 -13.61 4.61 -15.92
N PHE A 234 -13.78 5.02 -14.67
CA PHE A 234 -13.94 4.10 -13.56
C PHE A 234 -15.31 3.40 -13.55
N GLU A 235 -16.36 4.10 -14.01
CA GLU A 235 -17.69 3.53 -14.23
C GLU A 235 -17.69 2.42 -15.28
N CYS A 236 -16.81 2.48 -16.31
CA CYS A 236 -16.65 1.40 -17.28
C CYS A 236 -16.06 0.11 -16.66
N CYS A 237 -15.41 0.23 -15.50
CA CYS A 237 -14.78 -0.88 -14.77
C CYS A 237 -15.61 -1.34 -13.56
N ASP A 238 -16.94 -1.15 -13.60
CA ASP A 238 -17.85 -1.42 -12.47
C ASP A 238 -17.37 -0.76 -11.16
N CYS A 239 -16.78 0.45 -11.27
CA CYS A 239 -16.21 1.21 -10.15
C CYS A 239 -15.24 0.38 -9.28
N THR A 240 -14.46 -0.49 -9.93
CA THR A 240 -13.50 -1.40 -9.30
C THR A 240 -12.15 -1.30 -10.01
N LEU A 241 -11.07 -1.15 -9.23
CA LEU A 241 -9.70 -1.31 -9.71
C LEU A 241 -9.12 -2.58 -9.08
N THR A 242 -8.59 -3.48 -9.90
CA THR A 242 -8.02 -4.76 -9.47
C THR A 242 -6.54 -4.87 -9.85
N GLU A 243 -5.80 -5.73 -9.16
CA GLU A 243 -4.37 -5.98 -9.44
C GLU A 243 -4.08 -6.31 -10.91
N ASP A 244 -4.92 -7.11 -11.56
CA ASP A 244 -4.73 -7.55 -12.94
C ASP A 244 -4.93 -6.44 -13.98
N MET A 245 -5.55 -5.32 -13.61
CA MET A 245 -5.64 -4.11 -14.44
C MET A 245 -4.34 -3.29 -14.44
N LEU A 246 -3.38 -3.62 -13.59
CA LEU A 246 -2.12 -2.88 -13.45
C LEU A 246 -0.98 -3.60 -14.20
N THR A 247 -0.06 -2.82 -14.77
CA THR A 247 1.26 -3.33 -15.17
C THR A 247 2.08 -3.72 -13.95
N SER A 248 3.16 -4.48 -14.11
CA SER A 248 4.06 -4.80 -12.99
C SER A 248 4.63 -3.57 -12.29
N LYS A 249 4.97 -2.52 -13.06
CA LYS A 249 5.44 -1.23 -12.50
C LYS A 249 4.31 -0.51 -11.75
N GLY A 250 3.13 -0.42 -12.36
CA GLY A 250 1.96 0.18 -11.74
C GLY A 250 1.55 -0.52 -10.45
N TYR A 251 1.60 -1.85 -10.42
CA TYR A 251 1.28 -2.65 -9.24
C TYR A 251 2.22 -2.40 -8.07
N ARG A 252 3.55 -2.38 -8.30
CA ARG A 252 4.54 -2.10 -7.25
C ARG A 252 4.29 -0.75 -6.61
N PHE A 253 4.22 0.31 -7.43
CA PHE A 253 3.97 1.65 -6.93
C PHE A 253 2.59 1.80 -6.26
N THR A 254 1.55 1.15 -6.80
CA THR A 254 0.21 1.14 -6.17
C THR A 254 0.25 0.49 -4.80
N ASN A 255 0.99 -0.61 -4.64
CA ASN A 255 1.08 -1.32 -3.38
C ASN A 255 1.73 -0.46 -2.27
N ASP A 256 2.71 0.37 -2.65
CA ASP A 256 3.51 1.10 -1.68
C ASP A 256 2.95 2.50 -1.40
N TYR A 257 2.46 3.21 -2.42
CA TYR A 257 1.98 4.59 -2.29
C TYR A 257 0.46 4.73 -2.13
N PHE A 258 -0.33 3.91 -2.86
CA PHE A 258 -1.79 4.02 -2.85
C PHE A 258 -2.45 3.12 -1.79
N HIS A 259 -1.96 1.89 -1.67
CA HIS A 259 -2.48 0.88 -0.74
C HIS A 259 -1.68 0.85 0.57
N ASP A 260 -0.97 1.93 0.92
CA ASP A 260 -0.17 1.97 2.16
C ASP A 260 -1.00 1.44 3.35
N THR A 261 -0.60 0.27 3.85
CA THR A 261 -1.27 -0.46 4.93
C THR A 261 -0.59 -0.23 6.27
N GLY A 262 0.22 0.83 6.37
CA GLY A 262 0.91 1.23 7.58
C GLY A 262 0.04 1.12 8.82
N PHE A 263 0.46 0.31 9.78
CA PHE A 263 -0.08 0.32 11.14
C PHE A 263 0.25 1.65 11.86
N PHE A 264 1.24 2.38 11.33
CA PHE A 264 1.77 3.63 11.84
C PHE A 264 1.82 4.65 10.71
N HIS A 265 1.15 5.79 10.90
CA HIS A 265 1.34 6.96 10.05
C HIS A 265 1.95 8.09 10.86
N ASN A 266 2.69 8.97 10.19
CA ASN A 266 3.31 10.14 10.78
C ASN A 266 3.13 11.35 9.85
N VAL A 267 3.68 12.50 10.25
CA VAL A 267 3.63 13.76 9.51
C VAL A 267 4.39 13.72 8.18
N CYS A 268 5.17 12.67 7.93
CA CYS A 268 5.97 12.48 6.71
C CYS A 268 5.54 11.24 5.90
N SER A 269 4.44 10.57 6.27
CA SER A 269 3.91 9.44 5.49
C SER A 269 3.53 9.88 4.08
N ASP A 270 4.18 9.29 3.10
CA ASP A 270 3.93 9.50 1.68
C ASP A 270 2.83 8.55 1.22
N SER A 271 1.59 9.04 1.24
CA SER A 271 0.42 8.24 0.90
C SER A 271 -0.53 9.03 0.02
N PHE A 272 -1.05 8.35 -1.01
CA PHE A 272 -2.01 8.93 -1.96
C PHE A 272 -3.19 9.59 -1.25
N GLN A 273 -3.68 9.01 -0.15
CA GLN A 273 -4.83 9.55 0.57
C GLN A 273 -4.56 10.96 1.12
N PHE A 274 -3.35 11.22 1.62
CA PHE A 274 -2.99 12.53 2.15
C PHE A 274 -2.80 13.55 1.04
N ASP A 275 -2.06 13.19 -0.01
CA ASP A 275 -1.83 14.07 -1.16
C ASP A 275 -3.15 14.43 -1.87
N TYR A 276 -4.03 13.45 -2.05
CA TYR A 276 -5.37 13.67 -2.60
C TYR A 276 -6.23 14.57 -1.69
N PHE A 277 -6.20 14.37 -0.38
CA PHE A 277 -6.95 15.20 0.58
C PHE A 277 -6.49 16.65 0.58
N ASP A 278 -5.18 16.88 0.54
CA ASP A 278 -4.61 18.23 0.55
C ASP A 278 -4.87 18.96 -0.78
N ILE A 279 -4.68 18.30 -1.93
CA ILE A 279 -4.77 18.95 -3.25
C ILE A 279 -6.21 19.00 -3.77
N ILE A 280 -6.86 17.84 -3.91
CA ILE A 280 -8.24 17.79 -4.42
C ILE A 280 -9.19 18.32 -3.36
N GLY A 281 -9.03 17.83 -2.13
CA GLY A 281 -9.89 18.14 -0.98
C GLY A 281 -9.65 19.50 -0.32
N GLY A 282 -8.55 20.18 -0.67
CA GLY A 282 -8.15 21.45 -0.05
C GLY A 282 -7.93 21.35 1.46
N GLY A 283 -7.60 20.15 1.96
CA GLY A 283 -7.42 19.87 3.38
C GLY A 283 -8.73 19.85 4.20
N LYS A 284 -9.90 19.70 3.55
CA LYS A 284 -11.22 19.76 4.21
C LYS A 284 -12.11 18.57 3.92
N ASN A 285 -12.26 18.22 2.64
CA ASN A 285 -13.17 17.19 2.16
C ASN A 285 -12.38 16.06 1.51
N TYR A 286 -12.62 14.82 1.88
CA TYR A 286 -12.01 13.70 1.17
C TYR A 286 -12.90 13.29 -0.02
N TYR A 287 -14.18 13.05 0.20
CA TYR A 287 -15.07 12.51 -0.83
C TYR A 287 -15.85 13.58 -1.60
N VAL A 288 -16.37 14.59 -0.92
CA VAL A 288 -17.33 15.56 -1.47
C VAL A 288 -16.58 16.66 -2.22
N ASN A 289 -16.03 16.29 -3.37
CA ASN A 289 -15.24 17.14 -4.25
C ASN A 289 -15.77 17.05 -5.68
N GLU A 290 -15.79 18.19 -6.38
CA GLU A 290 -16.04 18.23 -7.82
C GLU A 290 -14.72 18.05 -8.57
N PHE A 291 -14.75 17.30 -9.67
CA PHE A 291 -13.58 17.10 -10.50
C PHE A 291 -13.16 18.39 -11.20
N SER A 292 -11.85 18.64 -11.25
CA SER A 292 -11.26 19.70 -12.06
C SER A 292 -9.91 19.26 -12.57
N TRP A 293 -9.62 19.54 -13.85
CA TRP A 293 -8.34 19.23 -14.46
C TRP A 293 -7.17 19.99 -13.82
N GLU A 294 -7.41 21.21 -13.33
CA GLU A 294 -6.39 22.01 -12.63
C GLU A 294 -5.87 21.26 -11.41
N LYS A 295 -6.75 20.88 -10.48
CA LYS A 295 -6.37 20.13 -9.28
C LYS A 295 -5.84 18.73 -9.61
N GLN A 296 -6.39 18.07 -10.65
CA GLN A 296 -5.87 16.79 -11.11
C GLN A 296 -4.40 16.92 -11.54
N LEU A 297 -4.05 17.93 -12.33
CA LEU A 297 -2.67 18.15 -12.77
C LEU A 297 -1.72 18.49 -11.62
N GLU A 298 -2.19 19.25 -10.62
CA GLU A 298 -1.45 19.49 -9.38
C GLU A 298 -1.17 18.18 -8.63
N LEU A 299 -2.18 17.32 -8.49
CA LEU A 299 -2.04 16.00 -7.87
C LEU A 299 -1.08 15.12 -8.66
N GLU A 300 -1.19 15.08 -10.00
CA GLU A 300 -0.28 14.31 -10.85
C GLU A 300 1.18 14.73 -10.68
N ALA A 301 1.46 16.03 -10.50
CA ALA A 301 2.82 16.52 -10.29
C ALA A 301 3.42 16.01 -8.96
N VAL A 302 2.61 15.93 -7.89
CA VAL A 302 3.04 15.36 -6.61
C VAL A 302 3.26 13.86 -6.75
N ILE A 303 2.33 13.11 -7.37
CA ILE A 303 2.49 11.67 -7.59
C ILE A 303 3.72 11.37 -8.46
N ASP A 304 4.01 12.17 -9.48
CA ASP A 304 5.21 12.02 -10.32
C ASP A 304 6.51 12.23 -9.50
N SER A 305 6.50 13.14 -8.54
CA SER A 305 7.61 13.32 -7.59
C SER A 305 7.79 12.09 -6.71
N ARG A 306 6.70 11.58 -6.12
CA ARG A 306 6.71 10.36 -5.28
C ARG A 306 7.16 9.12 -6.06
N LEU A 307 6.72 8.99 -7.32
CA LEU A 307 7.16 7.91 -8.20
C LEU A 307 8.67 7.99 -8.48
N SER A 308 9.20 9.20 -8.67
CA SER A 308 10.63 9.39 -8.93
C SER A 308 11.48 8.99 -7.71
N GLU A 309 11.05 9.37 -6.51
CA GLU A 309 11.65 8.96 -5.24
C GLU A 309 11.56 7.43 -5.03
N PHE A 310 10.39 6.84 -5.34
CA PHE A 310 10.19 5.40 -5.29
C PHE A 310 11.13 4.64 -6.23
N VAL A 311 11.23 5.05 -7.50
CA VAL A 311 12.08 4.36 -8.49
C VAL A 311 13.55 4.41 -8.09
N ILE A 312 14.01 5.51 -7.49
CA ILE A 312 15.36 5.61 -6.91
C ILE A 312 15.52 4.55 -5.82
N SER A 313 14.64 4.52 -4.82
CA SER A 313 14.72 3.52 -3.73
C SER A 313 14.60 2.06 -4.18
N ASP A 314 13.88 1.79 -5.27
CA ASP A 314 13.57 0.45 -5.78
C ASP A 314 14.67 -0.11 -6.72
N GLU A 315 15.51 0.78 -7.27
CA GLU A 315 16.74 0.43 -7.99
C GLU A 315 17.97 0.41 -7.04
N ASP A 316 17.86 1.00 -5.85
CA ASP A 316 18.92 1.14 -4.84
C ASP A 316 19.04 -0.04 -3.86
N ASP A 317 18.09 -0.98 -3.84
CA ASP A 317 18.14 -2.18 -2.97
C ASP A 317 19.31 -3.14 -3.33
N ASP A 318 19.99 -2.92 -4.47
CA ASP A 318 21.18 -3.66 -4.93
C ASP A 318 22.46 -2.79 -5.08
N ASN A 319 22.38 -1.46 -4.91
CA ASN A 319 23.53 -0.56 -5.10
C ASN A 319 23.80 0.27 -3.84
N TYR A 320 24.81 -0.14 -3.08
CA TYR A 320 25.55 0.77 -2.21
C TYR A 320 25.90 2.01 -3.03
N TYR A 321 25.50 3.22 -2.59
CA TYR A 321 25.86 4.44 -3.29
C TYR A 321 27.39 4.59 -3.32
N GLU A 322 28.03 4.13 -4.39
CA GLU A 322 29.42 4.48 -4.70
C GLU A 322 29.43 5.93 -5.20
N TYR A 323 29.31 6.86 -4.26
CA TYR A 323 29.55 8.26 -4.55
C TYR A 323 31.03 8.43 -4.93
N PRO A 324 31.36 9.09 -6.06
CA PRO A 324 32.75 9.34 -6.41
C PRO A 324 33.42 10.24 -5.37
N GLU A 325 34.68 9.93 -5.06
CA GLU A 325 35.55 10.82 -4.31
C GLU A 325 35.79 12.10 -5.11
N VAL A 326 35.47 13.25 -4.52
CA VAL A 326 35.58 14.57 -5.16
C VAL A 326 36.60 15.48 -4.49
N GLY A 327 37.13 15.10 -3.32
CA GLY A 327 38.18 15.85 -2.64
C GLY A 327 38.36 15.46 -1.18
N SER A 328 38.97 16.37 -0.41
CA SER A 328 39.12 16.26 1.04
C SER A 328 38.75 17.58 1.73
N ALA A 329 38.37 17.49 3.00
CA ALA A 329 38.12 18.62 3.89
C ALA A 329 39.03 18.51 5.12
N HIS A 330 39.54 19.63 5.62
CA HIS A 330 40.37 19.69 6.81
C HIS A 330 39.74 20.54 7.91
N THR A 331 39.30 19.89 8.98
CA THR A 331 38.58 20.53 10.08
C THR A 331 39.40 20.49 11.37
N LYS A 332 39.25 21.53 12.19
CA LYS A 332 39.86 21.54 13.54
C LYS A 332 39.25 20.51 14.49
N MET A 333 38.03 20.05 14.21
CA MET A 333 37.26 19.15 15.08
C MET A 333 37.69 17.69 14.86
N PHE A 334 37.74 17.26 13.60
CA PHE A 334 37.90 15.86 13.20
C PHE A 334 39.19 15.57 12.41
N GLY A 335 39.94 16.61 12.03
CA GLY A 335 41.13 16.46 11.18
C GLY A 335 40.80 16.35 9.69
N GLU A 336 41.51 15.48 8.98
CA GLU A 336 41.33 15.27 7.53
C GLU A 336 40.17 14.30 7.27
N MET A 337 39.31 14.65 6.32
CA MET A 337 38.12 13.89 5.94
C MET A 337 38.06 13.72 4.42
N THR A 338 37.66 12.55 3.95
CA THR A 338 37.39 12.30 2.53
C THR A 338 36.02 12.83 2.16
N VAL A 339 35.89 13.46 0.98
CA VAL A 339 34.63 14.04 0.50
C VAL A 339 34.14 13.26 -0.72
N TYR A 340 32.91 12.79 -0.61
CA TYR A 340 32.16 12.12 -1.66
C TYR A 340 30.94 12.95 -2.06
N ALA A 341 30.57 12.93 -3.35
CA ALA A 341 29.39 13.66 -3.82
C ALA A 341 28.67 12.90 -4.93
N ASP A 342 27.34 13.07 -5.00
CA ASP A 342 26.56 12.59 -6.13
C ASP A 342 27.03 13.22 -7.44
N THR A 343 27.02 12.42 -8.51
CA THR A 343 27.40 12.82 -9.88
C THR A 343 26.69 14.07 -10.41
N ASN A 344 25.50 14.39 -9.88
CA ASN A 344 24.68 15.52 -10.31
C ASN A 344 24.90 16.80 -9.49
N VAL A 345 25.88 16.83 -8.58
CA VAL A 345 26.14 17.98 -7.71
C VAL A 345 27.09 18.97 -8.39
N ASP A 346 26.70 20.25 -8.39
CA ASP A 346 27.55 21.34 -8.89
C ASP A 346 28.84 21.47 -8.04
N PRO A 347 30.05 21.48 -8.66
CA PRO A 347 31.31 21.73 -7.96
C PRO A 347 31.30 23.00 -7.09
N ALA A 348 30.56 24.04 -7.47
CA ALA A 348 30.44 25.24 -6.65
C ALA A 348 29.62 25.00 -5.37
N TYR A 349 28.68 24.07 -5.36
CA TYR A 349 27.97 23.65 -4.14
C TYR A 349 28.86 22.73 -3.28
N ILE A 350 29.57 21.78 -3.89
CA ILE A 350 30.55 20.93 -3.19
C ILE A 350 31.53 21.78 -2.38
N LYS A 351 32.12 22.79 -3.02
CA LYS A 351 33.05 23.70 -2.37
C LYS A 351 32.40 24.46 -1.20
N ARG A 352 31.14 24.90 -1.32
CA ARG A 352 30.44 25.57 -0.22
C ARG A 352 30.27 24.64 0.99
N CYS A 353 29.97 23.37 0.77
CA CYS A 353 29.83 22.40 1.86
C CYS A 353 31.18 22.10 2.53
N ILE A 354 32.26 22.00 1.75
CA ILE A 354 33.63 21.86 2.30
C ILE A 354 33.99 23.11 3.13
N ASP A 355 33.86 24.31 2.55
CA ASP A 355 34.19 25.57 3.24
C ASP A 355 33.39 25.70 4.56
N HIS A 356 32.14 25.22 4.58
CA HIS A 356 31.24 25.26 5.73
C HIS A 356 31.69 24.38 6.92
N ILE A 357 32.22 23.18 6.67
CA ILE A 357 32.71 22.30 7.76
C ILE A 357 34.15 22.65 8.18
N GLU A 358 34.96 23.19 7.28
CA GLU A 358 36.32 23.65 7.61
C GLU A 358 36.30 24.92 8.47
N GLN A 359 35.32 25.79 8.24
CA GLN A 359 35.15 27.06 8.95
C GLN A 359 33.72 27.15 9.53
N PRO A 360 33.37 26.29 10.49
CA PRO A 360 32.02 26.22 11.03
C PRO A 360 31.69 27.53 11.76
N SER A 361 30.42 27.93 11.69
CA SER A 361 29.91 28.96 12.59
C SER A 361 29.96 28.46 14.05
N GLU A 362 29.97 29.37 15.01
CA GLU A 362 29.87 28.99 16.43
C GLU A 362 28.60 28.17 16.72
N LYS A 363 27.51 28.45 15.99
CA LYS A 363 26.25 27.70 16.12
C LYS A 363 26.40 26.26 15.64
N LEU A 364 27.00 26.06 14.47
CA LEU A 364 27.23 24.71 13.93
C LEU A 364 28.18 23.92 14.82
N GLU A 365 29.27 24.53 15.29
CA GLU A 365 30.21 23.87 16.18
C GLU A 365 29.55 23.45 17.50
N ASN A 366 28.67 24.28 18.05
CA ASN A 366 27.88 23.92 19.23
C ASN A 366 26.88 22.79 18.92
N ALA A 367 26.17 22.87 17.80
CA ALA A 367 25.20 21.83 17.40
C ALA A 367 25.88 20.46 17.23
N LEU A 368 27.02 20.42 16.54
CA LEU A 368 27.82 19.20 16.38
C LEU A 368 28.29 18.67 17.74
N TYR A 369 28.82 19.53 18.61
CA TYR A 369 29.26 19.13 19.94
C TYR A 369 28.11 18.55 20.77
N ASP A 370 26.94 19.19 20.77
CA ASP A 370 25.78 18.76 21.54
C ASP A 370 25.28 17.39 21.05
N SER A 371 25.12 17.20 19.74
CA SER A 371 24.70 15.91 19.14
C SER A 371 25.68 14.77 19.46
N LEU A 372 26.99 15.02 19.31
CA LEU A 372 28.03 14.03 19.58
C LEU A 372 28.11 13.70 21.08
N SER A 373 28.00 14.71 21.94
CA SER A 373 28.04 14.51 23.40
C SER A 373 26.83 13.73 23.92
N GLU A 374 25.63 13.97 23.37
CA GLU A 374 24.42 13.23 23.74
C GLU A 374 24.54 11.73 23.44
N ARG A 375 25.12 11.37 22.29
CA ARG A 375 25.40 9.97 21.93
C ARG A 375 26.31 9.28 22.96
N LEU A 376 27.34 9.97 23.46
CA LEU A 376 28.25 9.44 24.47
C LEU A 376 27.59 9.24 25.85
N CYS A 377 26.54 10.00 26.19
CA CYS A 377 25.85 9.90 27.48
C CYS A 377 25.28 8.50 27.77
N TYR A 378 25.02 7.72 26.72
CA TYR A 378 24.44 6.39 26.85
C TYR A 378 25.45 5.32 27.28
N THR A 379 26.75 5.61 27.21
CA THR A 379 27.81 4.62 27.40
C THR A 379 28.95 5.10 28.30
N GLU A 380 29.24 6.41 28.36
CA GLU A 380 30.38 6.97 29.10
C GLU A 380 30.06 8.31 29.80
N GLU A 381 30.97 8.75 30.68
CA GLU A 381 30.92 10.08 31.28
C GLU A 381 31.47 11.10 30.28
N ILE A 382 30.70 12.13 29.93
CA ILE A 382 31.07 13.11 28.89
C ILE A 382 32.35 13.86 29.31
N PRO A 383 33.42 13.84 28.50
CA PRO A 383 34.62 14.64 28.73
C PRO A 383 34.33 16.13 28.87
N ALA A 384 35.09 16.81 29.74
CA ALA A 384 34.95 18.26 29.95
C ALA A 384 35.56 19.09 28.81
N ASP A 385 36.52 18.53 28.07
CA ASP A 385 37.13 19.15 26.88
C ASP A 385 36.38 18.72 25.62
N ARG A 386 35.98 19.68 24.78
CA ARG A 386 35.31 19.40 23.51
C ARG A 386 36.17 18.59 22.55
N GLN A 387 37.47 18.82 22.56
CA GLN A 387 38.36 18.09 21.65
C GLN A 387 38.44 16.61 22.04
N GLU A 388 38.32 16.28 23.32
CA GLU A 388 38.26 14.89 23.77
C GLU A 388 37.00 14.20 23.26
N VAL A 389 35.84 14.89 23.22
CA VAL A 389 34.60 14.37 22.62
C VAL A 389 34.79 14.05 21.13
N TYR A 390 35.38 14.96 20.36
CA TYR A 390 35.58 14.72 18.92
C TYR A 390 36.50 13.54 18.63
N ASN A 391 37.47 13.25 19.50
CA ASN A 391 38.41 12.15 19.30
C ASN A 391 37.75 10.76 19.41
N TYR A 392 36.55 10.64 19.97
CA TYR A 392 35.77 9.40 19.95
C TYR A 392 35.26 9.04 18.55
N TYR A 393 35.27 10.00 17.63
CA TYR A 393 34.79 9.85 16.26
C TYR A 393 35.99 9.91 15.32
N ASN A 394 36.19 8.83 14.55
CA ASN A 394 37.37 8.65 13.73
C ASN A 394 37.01 8.32 12.27
N ASP A 395 37.94 8.62 11.36
CA ASP A 395 37.82 8.35 9.93
C ASP A 395 36.52 8.86 9.29
N LEU A 396 36.03 10.02 9.76
CA LEU A 396 34.82 10.64 9.23
C LEU A 396 35.02 11.01 7.76
N SER A 397 34.03 10.63 6.96
CA SER A 397 33.86 10.99 5.57
C SER A 397 32.63 11.87 5.42
N MET A 398 32.64 12.73 4.41
CA MET A 398 31.58 13.67 4.11
C MET A 398 30.88 13.28 2.81
N TYR A 399 29.56 13.16 2.84
CA TYR A 399 28.73 12.79 1.69
C TYR A 399 27.80 13.94 1.32
N ILE A 400 27.88 14.40 0.06
CA ILE A 400 27.14 15.56 -0.44
C ILE A 400 26.09 15.10 -1.46
N LEU A 401 24.83 15.36 -1.13
CA LEU A 401 23.66 15.06 -1.97
C LEU A 401 23.25 16.28 -2.81
N PRO A 402 22.48 16.07 -3.91
CA PRO A 402 21.93 17.15 -4.70
C PRO A 402 21.12 18.15 -3.84
N PRO A 403 21.39 19.47 -3.95
CA PRO A 403 20.72 20.47 -3.11
C PRO A 403 19.24 20.62 -3.49
N ARG A 404 18.36 20.67 -2.47
CA ARG A 404 16.98 21.18 -2.60
C ARG A 404 16.83 22.64 -2.11
N GLY A 405 17.88 23.18 -1.47
CA GLY A 405 17.95 24.54 -0.93
C GLY A 405 19.26 25.25 -1.30
N SER A 406 19.49 26.40 -0.69
CA SER A 406 20.68 27.24 -0.97
C SER A 406 21.82 27.00 0.03
N GLU A 407 21.44 26.57 1.22
CA GLU A 407 22.28 26.27 2.37
C GLU A 407 23.14 25.02 2.14
N PRO A 408 24.36 24.96 2.72
CA PRO A 408 25.17 23.75 2.71
C PRO A 408 24.46 22.61 3.44
N ALA A 409 24.42 21.42 2.85
CA ALA A 409 23.88 20.22 3.48
C ALA A 409 24.68 18.99 3.06
N TYR A 410 24.95 18.11 4.02
CA TYR A 410 25.79 16.93 3.87
C TYR A 410 25.60 15.95 5.03
N ILE A 411 26.07 14.71 4.84
CA ILE A 411 26.13 13.68 5.87
C ILE A 411 27.59 13.51 6.30
N LEU A 412 27.83 13.36 7.59
CA LEU A 412 29.10 12.91 8.15
C LEU A 412 28.94 11.45 8.56
N SER A 413 29.85 10.58 8.12
CA SER A 413 29.79 9.15 8.37
C SER A 413 31.18 8.58 8.62
N GLY A 414 31.36 7.77 9.65
CA GLY A 414 32.64 7.14 9.96
C GLY A 414 32.59 6.25 11.19
N GLY A 415 33.73 6.01 11.80
CA GLY A 415 33.84 5.18 13.00
C GLY A 415 33.54 5.94 14.28
N GLU A 416 33.04 5.22 15.29
CA GLU A 416 33.01 5.68 16.68
C GLU A 416 33.66 4.63 17.60
N GLU A 417 34.36 5.08 18.66
CA GLU A 417 34.99 4.16 19.63
C GLU A 417 33.97 3.41 20.49
N VAL A 418 32.77 3.99 20.66
CA VAL A 418 31.70 3.45 21.51
C VAL A 418 30.98 2.26 20.87
N ASP A 419 30.72 2.34 19.56
CA ASP A 419 30.11 1.28 18.76
C ASP A 419 30.92 1.05 17.47
N PRO A 420 32.11 0.45 17.58
CA PRO A 420 33.01 0.28 16.45
C PRO A 420 32.49 -0.70 15.40
N GLU A 421 31.42 -1.46 15.70
CA GLU A 421 30.82 -2.41 14.76
C GLU A 421 29.85 -1.73 13.78
N HIS A 422 29.13 -0.69 14.24
CA HIS A 422 28.07 -0.04 13.46
C HIS A 422 28.45 1.35 12.96
N GLY A 423 29.54 1.94 13.47
CA GLY A 423 29.95 3.29 13.10
C GLY A 423 28.94 4.35 13.51
N CYS A 424 29.11 5.57 12.99
CA CYS A 424 28.26 6.71 13.30
C CYS A 424 27.94 7.51 12.05
N GLU A 425 26.72 8.05 12.03
CA GLU A 425 26.28 9.00 11.02
C GLU A 425 25.49 10.15 11.63
N LEU A 426 25.62 11.33 11.02
CA LEU A 426 24.74 12.47 11.28
C LEU A 426 24.57 13.32 10.02
N ALA A 427 23.42 13.96 9.89
CA ALA A 427 23.13 14.89 8.83
C ALA A 427 23.30 16.33 9.31
N VAL A 428 23.85 17.18 8.43
CA VAL A 428 24.06 18.61 8.66
C VAL A 428 23.35 19.39 7.57
N ARG A 429 22.68 20.48 7.96
CA ARG A 429 22.07 21.46 7.04
C ARG A 429 22.18 22.86 7.63
N GLY A 430 22.97 23.72 6.99
CA GLY A 430 23.35 25.02 7.57
C GLY A 430 23.90 24.84 8.98
N ASP A 431 23.44 25.66 9.93
CA ASP A 431 23.90 25.61 11.33
C ASP A 431 23.21 24.53 12.20
N TYR A 432 22.49 23.58 11.60
CA TYR A 432 21.81 22.50 12.32
C TYR A 432 22.47 21.14 12.02
N ALA A 433 22.61 20.31 13.05
CA ALA A 433 23.07 18.92 12.98
C ALA A 433 22.02 18.01 13.62
N SER A 434 21.75 16.84 13.04
CA SER A 434 20.92 15.82 13.66
C SER A 434 21.62 15.17 14.86
N ASP A 435 20.85 14.37 15.58
CA ASP A 435 21.39 13.36 16.49
C ASP A 435 22.27 12.37 15.71
N VAL A 436 23.21 11.76 16.43
CA VAL A 436 24.09 10.71 15.90
C VAL A 436 23.35 9.38 15.93
N CYS A 437 23.33 8.68 14.80
CA CYS A 437 22.76 7.35 14.66
C CYS A 437 23.83 6.34 14.21
N PRO A 438 23.55 5.02 14.32
CA PRO A 438 24.36 4.01 13.64
C PRO A 438 24.47 4.29 12.15
N ALA A 439 25.52 3.80 11.50
CA ALA A 439 25.65 3.96 10.06
C ALA A 439 24.49 3.28 9.33
N LEU A 440 24.02 3.92 8.24
CA LEU A 440 22.86 3.56 7.42
C LEU A 440 21.49 3.92 8.01
N ASP A 441 21.43 4.41 9.25
CA ASP A 441 20.17 4.84 9.88
C ASP A 441 19.94 6.37 9.78
N VAL A 442 20.82 7.10 9.09
CA VAL A 442 20.76 8.56 9.04
C VAL A 442 19.62 9.08 8.19
N GLU A 443 18.87 10.04 8.73
CA GLU A 443 17.91 10.80 7.95
C GLU A 443 18.65 11.68 6.93
N LEU A 444 18.27 11.62 5.66
CA LEU A 444 18.89 12.45 4.63
C LEU A 444 18.64 13.95 4.95
N PRO A 445 19.63 14.85 4.74
CA PRO A 445 19.49 16.29 5.05
C PRO A 445 18.32 17.00 4.35
N TRP A 446 17.84 16.43 3.23
CA TRP A 446 16.74 16.96 2.43
C TRP A 446 15.45 16.13 2.55
N SER A 447 15.39 15.19 3.49
CA SER A 447 14.17 14.44 3.80
C SER A 447 13.12 15.34 4.48
N GLU A 448 11.85 14.99 4.34
CA GLU A 448 10.74 15.77 4.94
C GLU A 448 10.82 15.78 6.48
N SER A 449 11.23 14.67 7.11
CA SER A 449 11.38 14.60 8.57
C SER A 449 12.51 15.50 9.06
N PHE A 450 13.66 15.50 8.37
CA PHE A 450 14.77 16.38 8.69
C PHE A 450 14.43 17.85 8.44
N ASP A 451 13.64 18.17 7.39
CA ASP A 451 13.20 19.55 7.11
C ASP A 451 12.41 20.15 8.28
N TRP A 452 11.52 19.38 8.92
CA TRP A 452 10.80 19.84 10.12
C TRP A 452 11.73 20.18 11.27
N LYS A 453 12.69 19.31 11.56
CA LYS A 453 13.69 19.54 12.62
C LYS A 453 14.58 20.74 12.30
N TYR A 454 15.05 20.85 11.07
CA TYR A 454 15.82 22.00 10.59
C TYR A 454 15.04 23.31 10.75
N ARG A 455 13.81 23.37 10.23
CA ARG A 455 12.93 24.54 10.33
C ARG A 455 12.65 24.91 11.78
N ALA A 456 12.49 23.92 12.66
CA ALA A 456 12.32 24.14 14.09
C ALA A 456 13.55 24.84 14.70
N ALA A 457 14.74 24.30 14.45
CA ALA A 457 16.00 24.81 14.97
C ALA A 457 16.32 26.23 14.49
N VAL A 458 15.99 26.57 13.23
CA VAL A 458 16.26 27.91 12.66
C VAL A 458 15.08 28.89 12.80
N SER A 459 13.97 28.48 13.42
CA SER A 459 12.77 29.32 13.53
C SER A 459 12.96 30.51 14.47
N ASP A 460 12.29 31.62 14.12
CA ASP A 460 12.15 32.76 15.01
C ASP A 460 11.06 32.48 16.06
N ARG A 461 11.49 32.13 17.28
CA ARG A 461 10.60 31.75 18.39
C ARG A 461 9.64 32.86 18.82
N GLU A 462 9.91 34.12 18.47
CA GLU A 462 9.04 35.26 18.80
C GLU A 462 7.89 35.42 17.80
N LYS A 463 8.04 34.87 16.58
CA LYS A 463 6.95 34.81 15.60
C LYS A 463 6.02 33.68 15.96
N THR A 464 4.88 34.04 16.53
CA THR A 464 3.87 33.09 17.00
C THR A 464 2.57 33.22 16.22
N ARG A 465 1.93 32.07 15.99
CA ARG A 465 0.58 31.98 15.43
C ARG A 465 -0.35 31.32 16.44
N ARG A 466 -1.60 31.76 16.44
CA ARG A 466 -2.66 31.19 17.26
C ARG A 466 -3.26 29.98 16.55
N VAL A 467 -3.25 28.82 17.19
CA VAL A 467 -3.79 27.56 16.66
C VAL A 467 -4.68 26.87 17.69
N SER A 468 -5.65 26.08 17.20
CA SER A 468 -6.55 25.33 18.06
C SER A 468 -5.84 24.11 18.65
N ALA A 469 -6.05 23.82 19.94
CA ALA A 469 -5.55 22.61 20.59
C ALA A 469 -6.21 21.36 19.99
N VAL A 470 -7.54 21.38 19.90
CA VAL A 470 -8.38 20.35 19.30
C VAL A 470 -9.08 20.92 18.06
N PRO A 471 -9.01 20.26 16.90
CA PRO A 471 -9.73 20.70 15.70
C PRO A 471 -11.24 20.65 15.88
N PRO A 472 -12.03 21.50 15.17
CA PRO A 472 -13.49 21.44 15.19
C PRO A 472 -14.06 20.06 14.84
N GLU A 473 -13.40 19.34 13.93
CA GLU A 473 -13.75 17.98 13.50
C GLU A 473 -13.73 16.97 14.65
N PHE A 474 -12.91 17.22 15.67
CA PHE A 474 -12.82 16.42 16.90
C PHE A 474 -13.59 17.04 18.08
N GLY A 475 -14.49 18.00 17.81
CA GLY A 475 -15.29 18.67 18.83
C GLY A 475 -14.61 19.88 19.48
N GLY A 476 -13.51 20.35 18.91
CA GLY A 476 -12.83 21.57 19.35
C GLY A 476 -13.72 22.80 19.26
N GLY A 477 -13.93 23.47 20.39
CA GLY A 477 -14.72 24.71 20.45
C GLY A 477 -13.91 25.96 20.12
N ASN A 478 -14.60 27.10 20.00
CA ASN A 478 -13.98 28.41 19.86
C ASN A 478 -13.63 29.08 21.22
N GLY A 479 -13.74 28.35 22.33
CA GLY A 479 -13.43 28.83 23.67
C GLY A 479 -11.93 29.10 23.85
N ALA A 480 -11.57 30.06 24.71
CA ALA A 480 -10.18 30.46 24.93
C ALA A 480 -9.27 29.33 25.44
N ASP A 481 -9.86 28.31 26.06
CA ASP A 481 -9.26 27.07 26.51
C ASP A 481 -8.81 26.13 25.38
N ASN A 482 -9.34 26.30 24.16
CA ASN A 482 -8.96 25.52 22.98
C ASN A 482 -7.94 26.23 22.08
N TRP A 483 -7.37 27.38 22.47
CA TRP A 483 -6.42 28.09 21.61
C TRP A 483 -5.10 28.35 22.31
N LEU A 484 -4.00 28.09 21.60
CA LEU A 484 -2.65 28.38 22.08
C LEU A 484 -1.90 29.24 21.06
N ASN A 485 -1.04 30.12 21.55
CA ASN A 485 -0.02 30.76 20.73
C ASN A 485 1.24 29.90 20.78
N MET A 486 1.75 29.53 19.62
CA MET A 486 3.01 28.80 19.49
C MET A 486 3.83 29.33 18.32
N PRO A 487 5.15 29.10 18.30
CA PRO A 487 6.01 29.46 17.17
C PRO A 487 5.46 28.95 15.83
N GLU A 488 5.61 29.75 14.77
CA GLU A 488 4.99 29.47 13.45
C GLU A 488 5.31 28.07 12.91
N VAL A 489 6.54 27.58 13.10
CA VAL A 489 6.93 26.23 12.68
C VAL A 489 6.17 25.12 13.42
N LEU A 490 5.95 25.27 14.72
CA LEU A 490 5.17 24.32 15.51
C LEU A 490 3.69 24.39 15.12
N ALA A 491 3.19 25.59 14.80
CA ALA A 491 1.83 25.77 14.30
C ALA A 491 1.63 25.08 12.94
N ASP A 492 2.56 25.26 11.99
CA ASP A 492 2.54 24.60 10.69
C ASP A 492 2.58 23.07 10.82
N PHE A 493 3.48 22.56 11.65
CA PHE A 493 3.61 21.13 11.94
C PHE A 493 2.31 20.56 12.51
N LYS A 494 1.74 21.23 13.53
CA LYS A 494 0.48 20.81 14.14
C LYS A 494 -0.65 20.77 13.13
N GLU A 495 -0.78 21.79 12.29
CA GLU A 495 -1.84 21.86 11.29
C GLU A 495 -1.73 20.74 10.24
N ILE A 496 -0.52 20.30 9.90
CA ILE A 496 -0.32 19.14 9.01
C ILE A 496 -0.72 17.84 9.72
N CYS A 497 -0.29 17.64 10.96
CA CYS A 497 -0.72 16.50 11.77
C CYS A 497 -2.25 16.45 11.87
N ASP A 498 -2.88 17.58 12.18
CA ASP A 498 -4.34 17.69 12.27
C ASP A 498 -5.00 17.36 10.93
N ARG A 499 -4.52 17.89 9.81
CA ARG A 499 -5.06 17.58 8.47
C ARG A 499 -4.95 16.09 8.12
N ARG A 500 -3.80 15.47 8.37
CA ARG A 500 -3.59 14.03 8.13
C ARG A 500 -4.52 13.19 8.99
N ILE A 501 -4.67 13.54 10.27
CA ILE A 501 -5.61 12.85 11.19
C ILE A 501 -7.07 13.06 10.76
N ILE A 502 -7.44 14.26 10.31
CA ILE A 502 -8.79 14.54 9.77
C ILE A 502 -9.05 13.71 8.51
N CYS A 503 -8.08 13.61 7.59
CA CYS A 503 -8.19 12.76 6.40
C CYS A 503 -8.58 11.31 6.78
N LEU A 504 -7.87 10.73 7.74
CA LEU A 504 -8.12 9.36 8.22
C LEU A 504 -9.50 9.21 8.86
N MET A 505 -9.93 10.21 9.63
CA MET A 505 -11.27 10.26 10.20
C MET A 505 -12.35 10.32 9.11
N LYS A 506 -12.16 11.15 8.08
CA LYS A 506 -13.08 11.29 6.94
C LYS A 506 -13.19 9.99 6.14
N GLN A 507 -12.13 9.18 6.08
CA GLN A 507 -12.17 7.85 5.47
C GLN A 507 -12.91 6.81 6.31
N GLY A 508 -13.33 7.13 7.54
CA GLY A 508 -14.13 6.27 8.41
C GLY A 508 -13.39 5.74 9.64
N SER A 509 -12.16 6.19 9.89
CA SER A 509 -11.41 5.77 11.07
C SER A 509 -11.98 6.42 12.34
N MET A 510 -12.39 5.61 13.31
CA MET A 510 -12.77 6.10 14.64
C MET A 510 -11.52 6.32 15.50
N LEU A 511 -11.05 7.57 15.55
CA LEU A 511 -9.80 7.95 16.20
C LEU A 511 -10.05 8.73 17.50
N LYS A 512 -9.28 8.41 18.54
CA LYS A 512 -9.14 9.22 19.76
C LYS A 512 -7.98 10.18 19.57
N TYR A 513 -8.27 11.47 19.49
CA TYR A 513 -7.28 12.54 19.32
C TYR A 513 -6.75 13.03 20.67
N SER A 514 -5.45 13.33 20.74
CA SER A 514 -4.80 14.00 21.86
C SER A 514 -3.71 14.95 21.34
N PHE A 515 -3.60 16.11 21.99
CA PHE A 515 -2.57 17.12 21.74
C PHE A 515 -1.93 17.51 23.06
N SER A 516 -0.60 17.45 23.11
CA SER A 516 0.20 17.70 24.31
C SER A 516 1.28 18.74 24.01
N PRO A 517 1.07 20.02 24.36
CA PRO A 517 2.11 21.05 24.23
C PRO A 517 3.12 20.98 25.37
N THR A 518 4.39 21.20 25.05
CA THR A 518 5.50 21.32 26.00
C THR A 518 5.86 22.79 26.19
N PHE A 519 6.02 23.24 27.44
CA PHE A 519 6.26 24.64 27.78
C PHE A 519 7.63 24.86 28.41
N ASP A 520 8.24 26.00 28.13
CA ASP A 520 9.40 26.48 28.89
C ASP A 520 9.00 27.07 30.25
N ASN A 521 10.00 27.45 31.05
CA ASN A 521 9.82 28.07 32.37
C ASN A 521 9.06 29.42 32.32
N TYR A 522 8.85 30.00 31.14
CA TYR A 522 8.12 31.24 30.93
C TYR A 522 6.71 31.01 30.38
N GLY A 523 6.29 29.75 30.23
CA GLY A 523 4.97 29.38 29.71
C GLY A 523 4.85 29.51 28.18
N ARG A 524 5.98 29.57 27.45
CA ARG A 524 5.99 29.56 25.97
C ARG A 524 6.06 28.13 25.47
N VAL A 525 5.34 27.83 24.39
CA VAL A 525 5.39 26.51 23.75
C VAL A 525 6.74 26.30 23.07
N ILE A 526 7.45 25.25 23.49
CA ILE A 526 8.77 24.85 22.97
C ILE A 526 8.75 23.48 22.27
N GLY A 527 7.60 22.81 22.29
CA GLY A 527 7.41 21.57 21.57
C GLY A 527 5.98 21.11 21.66
N LEU A 528 5.66 20.05 20.93
CA LEU A 528 4.35 19.45 20.93
C LEU A 528 4.42 17.97 20.58
N GLU A 529 3.39 17.25 21.02
CA GLU A 529 3.04 15.92 20.53
C GLU A 529 1.59 15.93 20.05
N VAL A 530 1.34 15.36 18.87
CA VAL A 530 0.00 15.10 18.34
C VAL A 530 -0.16 13.60 18.17
N LYS A 531 -1.26 13.06 18.70
CA LYS A 531 -1.53 11.64 18.68
C LYS A 531 -2.98 11.34 18.36
N ALA A 532 -3.21 10.38 17.48
CA ALA A 532 -4.53 9.84 17.17
C ALA A 532 -4.48 8.31 17.15
N VAL A 533 -5.29 7.66 17.98
CA VAL A 533 -5.27 6.19 18.13
C VAL A 533 -6.66 5.63 17.91
N LYS A 534 -6.78 4.54 17.16
CA LYS A 534 -8.05 3.83 16.99
C LYS A 534 -8.42 3.10 18.29
N GLY A 535 -9.71 2.98 18.59
CA GLY A 535 -10.20 2.45 19.88
C GLY A 535 -9.76 1.03 20.26
N ASP A 536 -9.17 0.27 19.33
CA ASP A 536 -8.60 -1.07 19.52
C ASP A 536 -7.06 -1.08 19.54
N ASP A 537 -6.40 0.09 19.56
CA ASP A 537 -4.95 0.31 19.51
C ASP A 537 -4.25 -0.36 18.31
N THR A 538 -5.00 -0.77 17.27
CA THR A 538 -4.43 -1.38 16.05
C THR A 538 -3.89 -0.36 15.06
N TYR A 539 -4.06 0.93 15.35
CA TYR A 539 -3.70 2.03 14.46
C TYR A 539 -3.34 3.25 15.29
N SER A 540 -2.15 3.81 15.07
CA SER A 540 -1.73 5.05 15.73
C SER A 540 -1.02 5.99 14.76
N PHE A 541 -1.49 7.24 14.73
CA PHE A 541 -0.70 8.38 14.31
C PHE A 541 -0.07 9.00 15.55
N ILE A 542 1.25 9.11 15.62
CA ILE A 542 1.96 9.77 16.71
C ILE A 542 3.12 10.55 16.11
N ASP A 543 3.18 11.85 16.39
CA ASP A 543 4.28 12.68 15.95
C ASP A 543 4.59 13.79 16.95
N HIS A 544 5.84 14.25 16.96
CA HIS A 544 6.32 15.27 17.87
C HIS A 544 7.38 16.16 17.22
N LEU A 545 7.43 17.41 17.67
CA LEU A 545 8.45 18.38 17.24
C LEU A 545 8.82 19.27 18.42
N TYR A 546 10.12 19.52 18.57
CA TYR A 546 10.71 20.36 19.62
C TYR A 546 11.62 21.42 19.00
N LEU A 547 11.76 22.56 19.71
CA LEU A 547 12.51 23.74 19.27
C LEU A 547 13.93 23.83 19.81
#